data_AF-A0A660VJA6-F1
#
_entry.id   AF-A0A660VJA6-F1
#
_cell.length_a   1.000
_cell.length_b   1.000
_cell.length_c   1.000
_cell.angle_alpha   90.00
_cell.angle_beta   90.00
_cell.angle_gamma   90.00
#
_symmetry.space_group_name_H-M   'P 1'
#
loop_
_entity.id
_entity.type
_entity.pdbx_description
1 polymer ?
#
loop_
_entity_poly.entity_id
_entity_poly.type
_entity_poly.pdbx_seq_one_letter_code
_entity_poly.pdbx_strand_id
1 'polypeptide(L)'
;MSDAIKLSSVLSKRFEQNDPSLKGYRADGGYATWLKLLEDKREPSSLIDEVKASGLKGRGGAGFSTGMKWSFVPKDSPKPKYLCVNGDESEPGTFKDRQILELD
;
A
#
# COMPACT_ATOMS: atom_id res chain seq x y z
N MET A 1 7.22 -3.17 37.47
CA MET A 1 8.01 -3.40 36.24
C MET A 1 7.13 -2.95 35.10
N SER A 2 7.47 -1.84 34.45
CA SER A 2 6.67 -1.25 33.37
C SER A 2 6.86 -2.10 32.12
N ASP A 3 5.78 -2.67 31.58
CA ASP A 3 5.80 -3.23 30.23
C ASP A 3 6.18 -2.10 29.27
N ALA A 4 7.30 -2.28 28.57
CA ALA A 4 7.72 -1.32 27.56
C ALA A 4 6.65 -1.28 26.46
N ILE A 5 6.17 -0.10 26.12
CA ILE A 5 5.26 0.10 24.99
C ILE A 5 5.97 -0.44 23.74
N LYS A 6 5.44 -1.53 23.18
CA LYS A 6 5.93 -2.08 21.92
C LYS A 6 5.52 -1.14 20.80
N LEU A 7 6.44 -0.27 20.39
CA LEU A 7 6.25 0.60 19.23
C LEU A 7 6.11 -0.29 17.98
N SER A 8 4.95 -0.24 17.33
CA SER A 8 4.76 -0.87 16.03
C SER A 8 5.15 0.11 14.94
N SER A 9 5.95 -0.32 13.96
CA SER A 9 6.14 0.44 12.73
C SER A 9 4.79 0.67 12.04
N VAL A 10 4.32 1.92 11.98
CA VAL A 10 3.00 2.25 11.43
C VAL A 10 3.02 2.33 9.89
N LEU A 11 4.16 2.70 9.32
CA LEU A 11 4.34 2.93 7.87
C LEU A 11 4.97 1.74 7.15
N SER A 12 6.15 1.30 7.58
CA SER A 12 6.78 0.10 7.03
C SER A 12 7.61 -0.61 8.09
N LYS A 13 7.50 -1.95 8.10
CA LYS A 13 8.37 -2.84 8.89
C LYS A 13 9.82 -2.87 8.37
N ARG A 14 10.07 -2.28 7.19
CA ARG A 14 11.36 -2.31 6.49
C ARG A 14 12.22 -1.07 6.73
N PHE A 15 11.72 -0.05 7.42
CA PHE A 15 12.52 1.15 7.74
C PHE A 15 13.74 0.89 8.62
N GLU A 16 13.80 -0.24 9.31
CA GLU A 16 14.97 -0.68 10.09
C GLU A 16 15.90 -1.61 9.30
N GLN A 17 15.58 -1.90 8.04
CA GLN A 17 16.35 -2.80 7.19
C GLN A 17 17.37 -2.02 6.37
N ASN A 18 18.58 -2.56 6.26
CA ASN A 18 19.71 -1.89 5.58
C ASN A 18 19.96 -2.43 4.15
N ASP A 19 19.00 -3.13 3.55
CA ASP A 19 19.10 -3.67 2.18
C ASP A 19 17.87 -3.26 1.32
N PRO A 20 17.95 -2.14 0.59
CA PRO A 20 16.91 -1.68 -0.32
C PRO A 20 16.96 -2.41 -1.68
N SER A 21 17.86 -3.38 -1.86
CA SER A 21 17.91 -4.14 -3.12
C SER A 21 16.66 -4.98 -3.30
N LEU A 22 16.34 -5.32 -4.55
CA LEU A 22 15.25 -6.27 -4.86
C LEU A 22 15.41 -7.62 -4.13
N LYS A 23 16.67 -8.05 -3.88
CA LYS A 23 16.96 -9.27 -3.14
C LYS A 23 16.56 -9.11 -1.66
N GLY A 24 16.95 -8.02 -1.02
CA GLY A 24 16.54 -7.67 0.34
C GLY A 24 15.03 -7.55 0.47
N TYR A 25 14.38 -6.83 -0.45
CA TYR A 25 12.92 -6.68 -0.51
C TYR A 25 12.20 -8.03 -0.53
N ARG A 26 12.66 -8.96 -1.38
CA ARG A 26 12.09 -10.31 -1.48
C ARG A 26 12.37 -11.16 -0.23
N ALA A 27 13.57 -11.05 0.35
CA ALA A 27 13.93 -11.78 1.57
C ALA A 27 13.01 -11.43 2.75
N ASP A 28 12.52 -10.18 2.80
CA ASP A 28 11.58 -9.71 3.84
C ASP A 28 10.09 -9.97 3.51
N GLY A 29 9.82 -10.76 2.47
CA GLY A 29 8.49 -11.15 2.04
C GLY A 29 7.85 -10.20 1.02
N GLY A 30 8.61 -9.27 0.45
CA GLY A 30 8.18 -8.43 -0.66
C GLY A 30 7.64 -9.27 -1.83
N TYR A 31 6.58 -8.78 -2.48
CA TYR A 31 5.79 -9.47 -3.51
C TYR A 31 5.07 -10.77 -3.11
N ALA A 32 5.25 -11.32 -1.91
CA ALA A 32 4.63 -12.60 -1.53
C ALA A 32 3.10 -12.58 -1.70
N THR A 33 2.44 -11.52 -1.20
CA THR A 33 0.98 -11.34 -1.38
C THR A 33 0.60 -11.19 -2.85
N TRP A 34 1.39 -10.47 -3.64
CA TRP A 34 1.09 -10.28 -5.06
C TRP A 34 1.17 -11.60 -5.85
N LEU A 35 2.23 -12.38 -5.61
CA LEU A 35 2.40 -13.69 -6.22
C LEU A 35 1.25 -14.63 -5.85
N LYS A 36 0.88 -14.68 -4.57
CA LYS A 36 -0.28 -15.46 -4.11
C LYS A 36 -1.58 -15.05 -4.83
N LEU A 37 -1.82 -13.74 -4.99
CA LEU A 37 -3.03 -13.25 -5.69
C LEU A 37 -3.06 -13.64 -7.17
N LEU A 38 -1.91 -13.70 -7.83
CA LEU A 38 -1.78 -14.18 -9.21
C LEU A 38 -2.10 -15.68 -9.32
N GLU A 39 -1.65 -16.48 -8.34
CA GLU A 39 -1.92 -17.93 -8.28
C GLU A 39 -3.37 -18.24 -7.95
N ASP A 40 -3.93 -17.55 -6.95
CA ASP A 40 -5.31 -17.75 -6.47
C ASP A 40 -6.37 -17.33 -7.50
N LYS A 41 -5.98 -16.61 -8.57
CA LYS A 41 -6.87 -16.11 -9.65
C LYS A 41 -8.12 -15.41 -9.10
N ARG A 42 -7.96 -14.61 -8.05
CA ARG A 42 -9.09 -13.94 -7.40
C ARG A 42 -9.72 -12.89 -8.30
N GLU A 43 -11.05 -12.83 -8.25
CA GLU A 43 -11.81 -11.78 -8.92
C GLU A 43 -11.45 -10.39 -8.39
N PRO A 44 -11.13 -9.40 -9.24
CA PRO A 44 -10.77 -8.05 -8.81
C PRO A 44 -11.84 -7.38 -7.92
N SER A 45 -13.13 -7.68 -8.14
CA SER A 45 -14.22 -7.19 -7.29
C SER A 45 -14.07 -7.66 -5.85
N SER A 46 -13.71 -8.92 -5.63
CA SER A 46 -13.52 -9.47 -4.29
C SER A 46 -12.38 -8.78 -3.53
N LEU A 47 -11.33 -8.35 -4.24
CA LEU A 47 -10.21 -7.61 -3.64
C LEU A 47 -10.63 -6.19 -3.26
N ILE A 48 -11.43 -5.53 -4.10
CA ILE A 48 -11.99 -4.21 -3.79
C ILE A 48 -12.88 -4.30 -2.54
N ASP A 49 -13.71 -5.34 -2.42
CA ASP A 49 -14.60 -5.52 -1.27
C ASP A 49 -13.83 -5.81 0.02
N GLU A 50 -12.73 -6.56 -0.06
CA GLU A 50 -11.81 -6.76 1.07
C GLU A 50 -11.16 -5.45 1.53
N VAL A 51 -10.73 -4.60 0.58
CA VAL A 51 -10.16 -3.27 0.89
C VAL A 51 -11.21 -2.31 1.44
N LYS A 52 -12.48 -2.43 1.02
CA LYS A 52 -13.59 -1.69 1.65
C LYS A 52 -13.82 -2.16 3.08
N ALA A 53 -13.86 -3.48 3.30
CA ALA A 53 -14.09 -4.09 4.60
C ALA A 53 -12.99 -3.77 5.62
N SER A 54 -11.73 -3.61 5.18
CA SER A 54 -10.62 -3.20 6.05
C SER A 54 -10.74 -1.77 6.59
N GLY A 55 -11.64 -0.95 6.02
CA GLY A 55 -11.79 0.45 6.40
C GLY A 55 -10.63 1.35 5.96
N LEU A 56 -9.77 0.90 5.04
CA LEU A 56 -8.63 1.68 4.57
C LEU A 56 -9.08 3.04 4.02
N LYS A 57 -8.51 4.10 4.59
CA LYS A 57 -8.66 5.47 4.14
C LYS A 57 -7.45 5.92 3.33
N GLY A 58 -7.65 6.86 2.41
CA GLY A 58 -6.59 7.48 1.64
C GLY A 58 -5.60 8.21 2.56
N ARG A 59 -4.31 8.03 2.28
CA ARG A 59 -3.20 8.55 3.11
C ARG A 59 -2.61 9.87 2.63
N GLY A 60 -3.20 10.50 1.60
CA GLY A 60 -2.76 11.82 1.12
C GLY A 60 -3.20 12.97 2.04
N GLY A 61 -4.50 13.06 2.32
CA GLY A 61 -5.03 14.11 3.22
C GLY A 61 -6.56 14.18 3.23
N ALA A 62 -7.20 13.83 2.12
CA ALA A 62 -8.67 13.82 2.01
C ALA A 62 -9.36 12.72 2.82
N GLY A 63 -8.64 11.70 3.28
CA GLY A 63 -9.20 10.63 4.12
C GLY A 63 -10.34 9.80 3.48
N PHE A 64 -10.50 9.85 2.15
CA PHE A 64 -11.57 9.15 1.45
C PHE A 64 -11.43 7.62 1.54
N SER A 65 -12.52 6.86 1.49
CA SER A 65 -12.47 5.39 1.50
C SER A 65 -11.74 4.85 0.26
N THR A 66 -10.61 4.17 0.46
CA THR A 66 -9.75 3.68 -0.63
C THR A 66 -10.48 2.66 -1.49
N GLY A 67 -11.12 1.66 -0.87
CA GLY A 67 -11.88 0.64 -1.60
C GLY A 67 -13.10 1.21 -2.33
N MET A 68 -13.77 2.24 -1.77
CA MET A 68 -14.85 2.93 -2.49
C MET A 68 -14.32 3.68 -3.71
N LYS A 69 -13.21 4.41 -3.59
CA LYS A 69 -12.57 5.10 -4.71
C LYS A 69 -12.21 4.14 -5.84
N TRP A 70 -11.65 2.98 -5.51
CA TRP A 70 -11.30 1.96 -6.50
C TRP A 70 -12.51 1.42 -7.26
N SER A 71 -13.66 1.33 -6.61
CA SER A 71 -14.89 0.85 -7.26
C SER A 71 -15.50 1.80 -8.30
N PHE A 72 -15.00 3.04 -8.40
CA PHE A 72 -15.46 3.99 -9.42
C PHE A 72 -14.88 3.74 -10.80
N VAL A 73 -13.81 2.95 -10.91
CA VAL A 73 -13.22 2.60 -12.21
C VAL A 73 -14.20 1.69 -12.98
N PRO A 74 -14.67 2.09 -14.19
CA PRO A 74 -15.62 1.27 -14.94
C PRO A 74 -15.05 -0.11 -15.29
N LYS A 75 -15.82 -1.16 -15.02
CA LYS A 75 -15.40 -2.55 -15.29
C LYS A 75 -15.34 -2.85 -16.78
N ASP A 76 -16.36 -2.40 -17.52
CA ASP A 76 -16.56 -2.76 -18.93
C ASP A 76 -16.14 -1.67 -19.91
N SER A 77 -15.30 -0.73 -19.46
CA SER A 77 -14.77 0.31 -20.36
C SER A 77 -13.81 -0.31 -21.38
N PRO A 78 -13.98 -0.04 -22.69
CA PRO A 78 -13.06 -0.49 -23.73
C PRO A 78 -11.74 0.29 -23.76
N LYS A 79 -11.65 1.39 -23.00
CA LYS A 79 -10.45 2.22 -22.89
C LYS A 79 -9.42 1.59 -21.94
N PRO A 80 -8.11 1.83 -22.16
CA PRO A 80 -7.09 1.45 -21.20
C PRO A 80 -7.37 2.08 -19.83
N LYS A 81 -7.09 1.31 -18.79
CA LYS A 81 -7.22 1.74 -17.39
C LYS A 81 -5.83 2.08 -16.86
N TYR A 82 -5.70 3.22 -16.21
CA TYR A 82 -4.43 3.70 -15.67
C TYR A 82 -4.51 3.80 -14.15
N LEU A 83 -3.39 3.48 -13.49
CA LEU A 83 -3.17 3.75 -12.08
C LEU A 83 -2.05 4.78 -11.98
N CYS A 84 -2.37 5.97 -11.47
CA CYS A 84 -1.36 6.95 -11.10
C CYS A 84 -1.10 6.83 -9.59
N VAL A 85 0.12 6.45 -9.24
CA VAL A 85 0.60 6.47 -7.85
C VAL A 85 1.19 7.86 -7.62
N ASN A 86 0.58 8.63 -6.72
CA ASN A 86 1.07 9.97 -6.40
C ASN A 86 2.27 9.87 -5.46
N GLY A 87 3.43 10.37 -5.90
CA GLY A 87 4.63 10.51 -5.08
C GLY A 87 5.12 11.96 -4.93
N ASP A 88 4.33 12.95 -5.37
CA ASP A 88 4.63 14.40 -5.27
C ASP A 88 4.34 14.92 -3.86
N GLU A 89 5.03 14.41 -2.84
CA GLU A 89 4.82 14.82 -1.43
C GLU A 89 5.34 16.24 -1.14
N SER A 90 4.66 17.24 -1.71
CA SER A 90 5.06 18.65 -1.69
C SER A 90 4.43 19.44 -0.52
N GLU A 91 3.61 18.81 0.31
CA GLU A 91 3.01 19.47 1.46
C GLU A 91 4.05 19.81 2.55
N PRO A 92 4.04 21.04 3.12
CA PRO A 92 4.97 21.38 4.20
C PRO A 92 4.80 20.46 5.41
N GLY A 93 5.90 19.80 5.79
CA GLY A 93 5.95 18.92 6.97
C GLY A 93 5.59 17.45 6.69
N THR A 94 5.27 17.07 5.45
CA THR A 94 5.13 15.66 5.06
C THR A 94 6.46 15.12 4.52
N PHE A 95 6.77 13.86 4.87
CA PHE A 95 7.99 13.15 4.44
C PHE A 95 7.81 11.63 4.40
N LYS A 96 6.57 11.15 4.57
CA LYS A 96 6.25 9.71 4.71
C LYS A 96 6.40 8.99 3.37
N ASP A 97 6.04 9.63 2.25
CA ASP A 97 6.09 9.03 0.92
C ASP A 97 7.54 8.98 0.46
N ARG A 98 8.33 10.02 0.73
CA ARG A 98 9.79 9.99 0.52
C ARG A 98 10.43 8.81 1.25
N GLN A 99 10.10 8.60 2.53
CA GLN A 99 10.64 7.48 3.30
C GLN A 99 10.26 6.12 2.70
N ILE A 100 9.04 5.94 2.22
CA ILE A 100 8.63 4.70 1.54
C ILE A 100 9.45 4.52 0.24
N LEU A 101 9.60 5.57 -0.57
CA LEU A 101 10.30 5.48 -1.86
C LEU A 101 11.82 5.25 -1.72
N GLU A 102 12.44 5.80 -0.69
CA GLU A 102 13.89 5.70 -0.49
C GLU A 102 14.32 4.49 0.34
N LEU A 103 13.46 3.99 1.25
CA LEU A 103 13.88 3.07 2.32
C LEU A 103 13.12 1.73 2.35
N ASP A 104 12.07 1.52 1.56
CA ASP A 104 11.30 0.26 1.51
C ASP A 104 11.52 -0.53 0.20
#